data_AF-A0A1E3WJ51-F1
#
_entry.id   AF-A0A1E3WJ51-F1
#
_cell.length_a   1.000
_cell.length_b   1.000
_cell.length_c   1.000
_cell.angle_alpha   90.00
_cell.angle_beta   90.00
_cell.angle_gamma   90.00
#
_symmetry.space_group_name_H-M   'P 1'
#
loop_
_entity.id
_entity.type
_entity.pdbx_description
1 polymer ?
#
loop_
_entity_poly.entity_id
_entity_poly.type
_entity_poly.pdbx_seq_one_letter_code
_entity_poly.pdbx_strand_id
1 'polypeptide(L)' 'MIMTKQQALIRVGHKIRDLRGYDEQPRFIRKNQLDISQATLSRWESGIQTPPLHVLVNLGIIEIK' A
#
# COMPACT_ATOMS: atom_id res chain seq x y z
N MET A 1 2.45 4.83 -24.19
CA MET A 1 1.20 4.90 -23.42
C MET A 1 1.52 5.50 -22.06
N ILE A 2 0.96 6.67 -21.73
CA ILE A 2 1.18 7.32 -20.42
C ILE A 2 0.28 6.63 -19.39
N MET A 3 0.84 6.19 -18.27
CA MET A 3 0.09 5.59 -17.17
C MET A 3 -0.75 6.66 -16.48
N THR A 4 -2.06 6.41 -16.32
CA THR A 4 -2.92 7.36 -15.61
C THR A 4 -2.67 7.30 -14.10
N LYS A 5 -3.02 8.38 -13.39
CA LYS A 5 -2.95 8.41 -11.91
C LYS A 5 -3.69 7.22 -11.28
N GLN A 6 -4.87 6.88 -11.81
CA GLN A 6 -5.67 5.77 -11.30
C GLN A 6 -4.98 4.41 -11.52
N GLN A 7 -4.37 4.21 -12.68
CA GLN A 7 -3.59 2.99 -12.97
C GLN A 7 -2.39 2.87 -12.03
N ALA A 8 -1.72 3.99 -11.72
CA ALA A 8 -0.62 4.02 -10.76
C ALA A 8 -1.09 3.61 -9.36
N LEU A 9 -2.23 4.13 -8.90
CA LEU A 9 -2.79 3.80 -7.58
C LEU A 9 -3.22 2.34 -7.47
N ILE A 10 -3.85 1.79 -8.50
CA ILE A 10 -4.22 0.38 -8.55
C ILE A 10 -2.97 -0.50 -8.47
N ARG A 11 -1.90 -0.14 -9.21
CA ARG A 11 -0.63 -0.88 -9.17
C ARG A 11 0.01 -0.85 -7.78
N VAL A 12 0.01 0.30 -7.12
CA VAL A 12 0.48 0.42 -5.73
C VAL A 12 -0.37 -0.45 -4.79
N GLY A 13 -1.70 -0.39 -4.91
CA GLY A 13 -2.62 -1.19 -4.10
C GLY A 13 -2.41 -2.69 -4.27
N HIS A 14 -2.20 -3.16 -5.50
CA HIS A 14 -1.84 -4.55 -5.78
C HIS A 14 -0.52 -4.93 -5.12
N LYS A 15 0.50 -4.07 -5.22
CA LYS A 15 1.80 -4.34 -4.59
C LYS A 15 1.70 -4.44 -3.06
N ILE A 16 0.88 -3.60 -2.43
CA ILE A 16 0.61 -3.69 -0.98
C ILE A 16 -0.06 -5.03 -0.65
N ARG A 17 -1.07 -5.44 -1.43
CA ARG A 17 -1.76 -6.72 -1.23
C ARG A 17 -0.81 -7.90 -1.42
N ASP A 18 0.09 -7.86 -2.40
CA ASP A 18 1.11 -8.88 -2.63
C ASP A 18 2.09 -8.98 -1.45
N LEU A 19 2.54 -7.83 -0.92
CA LEU A 19 3.40 -7.78 0.27
C LEU A 19 2.71 -8.32 1.52
N ARG A 20 1.40 -8.11 1.64
CA ARG A 20 0.60 -8.70 2.71
C ARG A 20 0.43 -10.21 2.54
N GLY A 21 0.28 -10.68 1.31
CA GLY A 21 0.02 -12.08 1.01
C GLY A 21 -1.22 -12.58 1.75
N TYR A 22 -1.06 -13.66 2.53
CA TYR A 22 -2.14 -14.25 3.33
C TYR A 22 -2.30 -13.65 4.72
N ASP A 23 -1.47 -12.69 5.12
CA ASP A 23 -1.62 -12.05 6.42
C ASP A 23 -2.95 -11.28 6.46
N GLU A 24 -3.67 -11.39 7.58
CA GLU A 24 -4.81 -10.51 7.84
C GLU A 24 -4.34 -9.06 7.95
N GLN A 25 -5.19 -8.11 7.54
CA GLN A 25 -4.87 -6.69 7.58
C GLN A 25 -4.36 -6.20 8.95
N PRO A 26 -4.96 -6.56 10.10
CA PRO A 26 -4.42 -6.19 11.42
C PRO A 26 -2.99 -6.66 11.66
N ARG A 27 -2.68 -7.89 11.24
CA ARG A 27 -1.36 -8.49 11.41
C ARG A 27 -0.33 -7.76 10.57
N PHE A 28 -0.67 -7.46 9.31
CA PHE A 28 0.19 -6.71 8.41
C PHE A 28 0.49 -5.30 8.92
N ILE A 29 -0.54 -4.60 9.41
CA ILE A 29 -0.43 -3.26 10.00
C ILE A 29 0.55 -3.30 11.19
N ARG A 30 0.37 -4.25 12.12
CA ARG A 30 1.23 -4.39 13.30
C ARG A 30 2.66 -4.76 12.94
N LYS A 31 2.85 -5.70 12.00
CA LYS A 31 4.17 -6.17 11.55
C LYS A 31 5.00 -5.05 10.93
N ASN A 32 4.37 -4.17 10.16
CA ASN A 32 5.02 -3.05 9.48
C ASN A 32 4.94 -1.73 10.26
N GLN A 33 4.48 -1.79 11.53
CA GLN A 33 4.37 -0.63 12.42
C GLN A 33 3.59 0.55 11.80
N LEU A 34 2.51 0.25 11.09
CA LEU A 34 1.68 1.26 10.44
C LEU A 34 0.65 1.79 11.44
N ASP A 35 0.65 3.09 11.72
CA ASP A 35 -0.36 3.73 12.57
C ASP A 35 -1.62 4.08 11.77
N ILE A 36 -2.34 3.06 11.32
CA ILE A 36 -3.54 3.19 10.50
C ILE A 36 -4.62 2.18 10.87
N SER A 37 -5.86 2.47 10.49
CA SER A 37 -6.97 1.52 10.57
C SER A 37 -6.93 0.47 9.44
N GLN A 38 -7.62 -0.66 9.65
CA GLN A 38 -7.88 -1.65 8.59
C GLN A 38 -8.59 -1.04 7.38
N ALA A 39 -9.56 -0.13 7.62
CA ALA A 39 -10.28 0.55 6.55
C ALA A 39 -9.34 1.40 5.69
N THR A 40 -8.34 2.07 6.29
CA THR A 40 -7.32 2.83 5.57
C THR A 40 -6.49 1.90 4.69
N LEU A 41 -6.00 0.79 5.23
CA LEU A 41 -5.25 -0.20 4.45
C LEU A 41 -6.10 -0.75 3.30
N SER A 42 -7.37 -1.08 3.53
CA SER A 42 -8.26 -1.55 2.47
C SER A 42 -8.44 -0.53 1.34
N ARG A 43 -8.52 0.77 1.64
CA ARG A 43 -8.59 1.81 0.59
C ARG A 43 -7.30 1.91 -0.21
N TRP A 44 -6.15 1.69 0.42
CA TRP A 44 -4.86 1.62 -0.27
C TRP A 44 -4.79 0.41 -1.20
N GLU A 45 -5.14 -0.78 -0.72
CA GLU A 45 -5.12 -2.02 -1.51
C GLU A 45 -6.08 -1.99 -2.71
N SER A 46 -7.15 -1.20 -2.64
CA SER A 46 -8.11 -1.00 -3.72
C SER A 46 -7.76 0.17 -4.65
N GLY A 47 -6.69 0.92 -4.37
CA GLY A 47 -6.30 2.10 -5.14
C GLY A 47 -7.28 3.28 -5.03
N ILE A 48 -8.14 3.28 -4.01
CA ILE A 48 -9.08 4.38 -3.72
C ILE A 48 -8.34 5.56 -3.08
N GLN A 49 -7.36 5.27 -2.25
CA GLN A 49 -6.58 6.26 -1.52
C GLN A 49 -5.09 6.00 -1.71
N THR A 50 -4.32 7.06 -1.92
CA THR A 50 -2.86 6.99 -2.01
C THR A 50 -2.24 6.82 -0.61
N PRO A 51 -1.35 5.84 -0.41
CA PRO A 51 -0.52 5.80 0.79
C PRO A 51 0.47 6.97 0.82
N PRO A 52 0.80 7.53 1.99
CA PRO A 52 1.86 8.52 2.12
C PRO A 52 3.21 7.98 1.64
N LEU A 53 4.09 8.86 1.13
CA LEU A 53 5.40 8.47 0.59
C LEU A 53 6.25 7.67 1.60
N HIS A 54 6.26 8.08 2.87
CA HIS A 54 7.03 7.38 3.91
C HIS A 54 6.57 5.93 4.10
N VAL A 55 5.28 5.64 3.90
CA VAL A 55 4.74 4.27 3.94
C VAL A 55 5.24 3.49 2.73
N LEU A 56 5.23 4.09 1.55
CA LEU A 56 5.70 3.42 0.33
C LEU A 56 7.19 3.07 0.42
N VAL A 57 8.00 3.93 1.04
CA VAL A 57 9.41 3.66 1.32
C VAL A 57 9.56 2.58 2.39
N ASN A 58 8.83 2.67 3.51
CA ASN A 58 8.86 1.67 4.59
C ASN A 58 8.49 0.26 4.08
N LEU A 59 7.51 0.17 3.18
CA LEU A 59 7.08 -1.09 2.56
C LEU A 59 7.98 -1.55 1.39
N GLY A 60 9.03 -0.81 1.05
CA GLY A 60 9.94 -1.13 -0.06
C GLY A 60 9.28 -1.08 -1.44
N ILE A 61 8.20 -0.30 -1.59
CA ILE A 61 7.49 -0.11 -2.87
C ILE A 61 8.22 0.91 -3.74
N ILE A 62 8.84 1.91 -3.11
CA ILE A 62 9.65 2.94 -3.76
C ILE A 62 11.02 2.97 -3.11
N GLU A 63 12.07 2.96 -3.94
CA GLU A 63 13.44 3.22 -3.52
C GLU A 63 13.77 4.69 -3.78
N ILE A 64 14.35 5.37 -2.80
CA ILE A 64 14.95 6.70 -3.00
C ILE A 64 16.46 6.45 -3.12
N LYS A 65 17.00 6.72 -4.31
CA LYS A 65 18.44 6.71 -4.60
C LYS A 65 18.99 8.12 -4.63
#